data_AF-A0A6M0LAG0-F1
#
_entry.id   AF-A0A6M0LAG0-F1
#
_cell.length_a   1.000
_cell.length_b   1.000
_cell.length_c   1.000
_cell.angle_alpha   90.00
_cell.angle_beta   90.00
_cell.angle_gamma   90.00
#
_symmetry.space_group_name_H-M   'P 1'
#
loop_
_entity.id
_entity.type
_entity.pdbx_description
1 polymer ?
#
loop_
_entity_poly.entity_id
_entity_poly.type
_entity_poly.pdbx_seq_one_letter_code
_entity_poly.pdbx_strand_id
1 'polypeptide(L)'
;MDNERQFDECSKVRALRLWDTGEFDRIEVGTFEGLRQIHEHLFYDIPGYNAGKLREVNISKDNFLFASALYLPQAVKAVEDLPQQTFEQIMDKYIEMNIVHPFIEGNGRATRLWLDQMLKQELNVCVDWQLVDKQEYLDFMRLSPTNSKYITQLLRSALTEQIHNREIFMKGIDQSYAYESSKAQDLSSLISHDEM
;
A
#
# COMPACT_ATOMS: atom_id res chain seq x y z
N MET A 1 -11.61 -18.16 6.97
CA MET A 1 -11.80 -17.78 5.55
C MET A 1 -12.91 -16.75 5.39
N ASP A 2 -14.10 -16.91 5.99
CA ASP A 2 -15.17 -15.89 5.88
C ASP A 2 -14.83 -14.55 6.55
N ASN A 3 -14.15 -14.57 7.70
CA ASN A 3 -13.82 -13.34 8.44
C ASN A 3 -12.79 -12.46 7.72
N GLU A 4 -11.81 -13.03 7.02
CA GLU A 4 -10.75 -12.28 6.33
C GLU A 4 -11.32 -11.47 5.16
N ARG A 5 -12.23 -12.08 4.38
CA ARG A 5 -12.97 -11.37 3.33
C ARG A 5 -13.82 -10.25 3.93
N GLN A 6 -14.50 -10.48 5.05
CA GLN A 6 -15.29 -9.43 5.71
C GLN A 6 -14.43 -8.27 6.22
N PHE A 7 -13.24 -8.56 6.75
CA PHE A 7 -12.29 -7.55 7.21
C PHE A 7 -11.75 -6.71 6.06
N ASP A 8 -11.39 -7.34 4.94
CA ASP A 8 -10.94 -6.65 3.74
C ASP A 8 -12.03 -5.73 3.16
N GLU A 9 -13.27 -6.22 3.06
CA GLU A 9 -14.39 -5.41 2.58
C GLU A 9 -14.67 -4.22 3.52
N CYS A 10 -14.62 -4.42 4.84
CA CYS A 10 -14.74 -3.33 5.81
C CYS A 10 -13.64 -2.28 5.62
N SER A 11 -12.39 -2.71 5.45
CA SER A 11 -11.25 -1.83 5.28
C SER A 11 -11.27 -1.09 3.94
N LYS A 12 -11.72 -1.72 2.85
CA LYS A 12 -11.96 -1.05 1.56
C LYS A 12 -12.98 0.08 1.68
N VAL A 13 -14.11 -0.18 2.33
CA VAL A 13 -15.14 0.86 2.56
C VAL A 13 -14.56 2.04 3.33
N ARG A 14 -13.69 1.79 4.31
CA ARG A 14 -12.97 2.87 5.03
C ARG A 14 -11.99 3.62 4.15
N ALA A 15 -11.24 2.92 3.28
CA ALA A 15 -10.38 3.57 2.30
C ALA A 15 -11.15 4.53 1.38
N LEU A 16 -12.34 4.14 0.93
CA LEU A 16 -13.21 4.99 0.11
C LEU A 16 -13.76 6.18 0.91
N ARG A 17 -14.13 5.96 2.18
CA ARG A 17 -14.57 7.02 3.07
C ARG A 17 -13.48 8.08 3.27
N LEU A 18 -12.22 7.68 3.39
CA LEU A 18 -11.08 8.58 3.55
C LEU A 18 -10.99 9.59 2.39
N TRP A 19 -11.28 9.13 1.17
CA TRP A 19 -11.39 9.99 -0.01
C TRP A 19 -12.66 10.86 0.02
N ASP A 20 -13.82 10.25 0.25
CA ASP A 20 -15.12 10.93 0.16
C ASP A 20 -15.30 12.05 1.21
N THR A 21 -14.62 11.96 2.35
CA THR A 21 -14.61 13.00 3.40
C THR A 21 -13.53 14.07 3.21
N GLY A 22 -12.66 13.91 2.20
CA GLY A 22 -11.47 14.72 1.99
C GLY A 22 -10.45 14.61 3.12
N GLU A 23 -10.56 13.61 4.01
CA GLU A 23 -9.60 13.35 5.07
C GLU A 23 -8.25 12.93 4.51
N PHE A 24 -8.24 12.23 3.36
CA PHE A 24 -7.02 11.80 2.69
C PHE A 24 -6.04 12.96 2.41
N ASP A 25 -6.58 14.13 2.05
CA ASP A 25 -5.78 15.33 1.73
C ASP A 25 -5.33 16.11 2.99
N ARG A 26 -5.77 15.69 4.18
CA ARG A 26 -5.43 16.32 5.48
C ARG A 26 -4.41 15.52 6.29
N ILE A 27 -4.10 14.30 5.86
CA ILE A 27 -3.09 13.45 6.49
C ILE A 27 -1.70 14.02 6.21
N GLU A 28 -0.79 13.88 7.18
CA GLU A 28 0.59 14.33 7.01
C GLU A 28 1.30 13.50 5.92
N VAL A 29 1.94 14.17 4.95
CA VAL A 29 2.50 13.50 3.78
C VAL A 29 3.95 13.12 4.02
N GLY A 30 4.29 11.85 3.77
CA GLY A 30 5.67 11.38 3.78
C GLY A 30 6.29 11.16 5.17
N THR A 31 5.49 11.19 6.23
CA THR A 31 5.92 10.89 7.60
C THR A 31 5.38 9.54 8.08
N PHE A 32 5.94 9.01 9.17
CA PHE A 32 5.36 7.83 9.81
C PHE A 32 4.00 8.13 10.42
N GLU A 33 3.79 9.32 10.99
CA GLU A 33 2.50 9.70 11.55
C GLU A 33 1.40 9.69 10.48
N GLY A 34 1.70 10.16 9.27
CA GLY A 34 0.80 10.03 8.12
C GLY A 34 0.45 8.59 7.79
N LEU A 35 1.47 7.73 7.68
CA LEU A 35 1.28 6.30 7.43
C LEU A 35 0.48 5.62 8.56
N ARG A 36 0.72 6.02 9.82
CA ARG A 36 0.00 5.56 11.00
C ARG A 36 -1.47 5.95 10.94
N GLN A 37 -1.79 7.19 10.57
CA GLN A 37 -3.16 7.69 10.40
C GLN A 37 -3.90 6.92 9.31
N ILE A 38 -3.26 6.67 8.15
CA ILE A 38 -3.82 5.83 7.09
C ILE A 38 -4.13 4.43 7.65
N HIS A 39 -3.13 3.78 8.26
CA HIS A 39 -3.30 2.43 8.78
C HIS A 39 -4.36 2.33 9.87
N GLU A 40 -4.42 3.31 10.77
CA GLU A 40 -5.47 3.39 11.80
C GLU A 40 -6.84 3.54 11.14
N HIS A 41 -7.01 4.46 10.19
CA HIS A 41 -8.28 4.66 9.49
C HIS A 41 -8.76 3.39 8.76
N LEU A 42 -7.85 2.68 8.09
CA LEU A 42 -8.18 1.47 7.35
C LEU A 42 -8.57 0.31 8.27
N PHE A 43 -7.84 0.12 9.36
CA PHE A 43 -7.87 -1.14 10.11
C PHE A 43 -8.31 -1.00 11.58
N TYR A 44 -8.76 0.19 12.02
CA TYR A 44 -9.33 0.41 13.35
C TYR A 44 -10.30 -0.71 13.70
N ASP A 45 -10.29 -1.24 14.93
CA ASP A 45 -11.17 -2.34 15.39
C ASP A 45 -11.12 -3.69 14.65
N ILE A 46 -10.33 -3.84 13.57
CA ILE A 46 -10.17 -5.12 12.88
C ILE A 46 -9.20 -6.01 13.66
N PRO A 47 -9.63 -7.20 14.14
CA PRO A 47 -8.77 -8.10 14.90
C PRO A 47 -7.51 -8.51 14.14
N GLY A 48 -6.37 -8.53 14.83
CA GLY A 48 -5.07 -8.95 14.26
C GLY A 48 -4.22 -7.79 13.72
N TYR A 49 -4.83 -6.67 13.31
CA TYR A 49 -4.10 -5.57 12.66
C TYR A 49 -3.37 -4.63 13.62
N ASN A 50 -3.79 -4.55 14.89
CA ASN A 50 -3.25 -3.62 15.88
C ASN A 50 -3.09 -2.20 15.30
N ALA A 51 -4.19 -1.65 14.77
CA ALA A 51 -4.16 -0.52 13.86
C ALA A 51 -3.32 0.68 14.38
N GLY A 52 -2.39 1.15 13.56
CA GLY A 52 -1.54 2.30 13.86
C GLY A 52 -0.45 2.03 14.90
N LYS A 53 -0.25 0.79 15.36
CA LYS A 53 0.81 0.45 16.32
C LYS A 53 2.01 -0.16 15.62
N LEU A 54 3.21 0.31 15.99
CA LEU A 54 4.45 -0.38 15.63
C LEU A 54 4.40 -1.82 16.14
N ARG A 55 4.86 -2.76 15.32
CA ARG A 55 4.99 -4.16 15.75
C ARG A 55 6.14 -4.32 16.74
N GLU A 56 5.93 -5.22 17.70
CA GLU A 56 6.92 -5.56 18.73
C GLU A 56 7.64 -6.89 18.44
N VAL A 57 7.25 -7.57 17.35
CA VAL A 57 7.81 -8.86 16.94
C VAL A 57 8.43 -8.78 15.54
N ASN A 58 9.41 -9.64 15.29
CA ASN A 58 9.96 -9.82 13.96
C ASN A 58 8.95 -10.56 13.06
N ILE A 59 8.91 -10.16 11.80
CA ILE A 59 8.03 -10.75 10.78
C ILE A 59 8.82 -11.01 9.51
N SER A 60 8.35 -11.96 8.73
CA SER A 60 8.92 -12.32 7.43
C SER A 60 7.82 -12.71 6.45
N LYS A 61 8.05 -12.48 5.15
CA LYS A 61 7.17 -12.94 4.06
C LYS A 61 8.04 -13.51 2.95
N ASP A 62 7.69 -14.68 2.42
CA ASP A 62 8.41 -15.34 1.31
C ASP A 62 9.95 -15.42 1.49
N ASN A 63 10.42 -15.79 2.69
CA ASN A 63 11.83 -15.83 3.10
C ASN A 63 12.55 -14.46 3.19
N PHE A 64 11.83 -13.35 3.01
CA PHE A 64 12.36 -12.01 3.30
C PHE A 64 12.07 -11.65 4.76
N LEU A 65 13.13 -11.38 5.53
CA LEU A 65 13.02 -10.87 6.90
C LEU A 65 12.98 -9.33 6.86
N PHE A 66 11.89 -8.75 7.35
CA PHE A 66 11.75 -7.29 7.47
C PHE A 66 12.62 -6.74 8.61
N ALA A 67 12.69 -5.41 8.75
CA ALA A 67 13.53 -4.77 9.78
C ALA A 67 13.32 -5.36 11.19
N SER A 68 14.40 -5.51 11.96
CA SER A 68 14.30 -6.02 13.32
C SER A 68 13.40 -5.12 14.19
N ALA A 69 12.44 -5.72 14.90
CA ALA A 69 11.55 -5.01 15.81
C ALA A 69 12.32 -4.20 16.88
N LEU A 70 13.50 -4.68 17.28
CA LEU A 70 14.37 -4.02 18.25
C LEU A 70 14.79 -2.61 17.83
N TYR A 71 14.99 -2.39 16.53
CA TYR A 71 15.46 -1.12 15.97
C TYR A 71 14.36 -0.41 15.15
N LEU A 72 13.12 -0.89 15.24
CA LEU A 72 12.04 -0.44 14.38
C LEU A 72 11.73 1.06 14.54
N PRO A 73 11.67 1.64 15.75
CA PRO A 73 11.46 3.08 15.89
C PRO A 73 12.54 3.92 15.21
N GLN A 74 13.81 3.51 15.29
CA GLN A 74 14.93 4.20 14.65
C GLN A 74 14.90 4.04 13.13
N ALA A 75 14.57 2.84 12.64
CA ALA A 75 14.47 2.57 11.21
C ALA A 75 13.34 3.40 10.57
N VAL A 76 12.17 3.44 11.21
CA VAL A 76 11.03 4.28 10.78
C VAL A 76 11.43 5.75 10.70
N LYS A 77 12.09 6.28 11.74
CA LYS A 77 12.55 7.66 11.77
C LYS A 77 13.55 7.96 10.65
N ALA A 78 14.49 7.05 10.40
CA ALA A 78 15.46 7.20 9.32
C ALA A 78 14.79 7.28 7.94
N VAL A 79 13.73 6.51 7.70
CA VAL A 79 12.97 6.56 6.44
C VAL A 79 12.15 7.84 6.31
N GLU A 80 11.52 8.31 7.39
CA GLU A 80 10.81 9.60 7.44
C GLU A 80 11.71 10.77 7.02
N ASP A 81 12.97 10.76 7.43
CA ASP A 81 13.94 11.82 7.15
C ASP A 81 14.50 11.76 5.70
N LEU A 82 14.14 10.75 4.89
CA LEU A 82 14.53 10.68 3.48
C LEU A 82 13.86 11.79 2.66
N PRO A 83 14.58 12.36 1.66
CA PRO A 83 14.02 13.36 0.76
C PRO A 83 12.91 12.75 -0.09
N GLN A 84 12.07 13.61 -0.67
CA GLN A 84 10.91 13.19 -1.47
C GLN A 84 10.55 14.21 -2.58
N GLN A 85 11.46 15.08 -3.00
CA GLN A 85 11.17 16.14 -3.97
C GLN A 85 11.17 15.66 -5.42
N THR A 86 11.75 14.49 -5.70
CA THR A 86 11.72 13.86 -7.03
C THR A 86 11.08 12.48 -6.97
N PHE A 87 10.65 11.98 -8.13
CA PHE A 87 10.08 10.64 -8.23
C PHE A 87 11.05 9.56 -7.73
N GLU A 88 12.35 9.69 -8.03
CA GLU A 88 13.38 8.75 -7.57
C GLU A 88 13.49 8.75 -6.05
N GLN A 89 13.49 9.94 -5.43
CA GLN A 89 13.55 10.06 -3.97
C GLN A 89 12.30 9.48 -3.29
N ILE A 90 11.12 9.75 -3.84
CA ILE A 90 9.85 9.16 -3.37
C ILE A 90 9.89 7.63 -3.48
N MET A 91 10.41 7.10 -4.59
CA MET A 91 10.53 5.66 -4.79
C MET A 91 11.52 5.01 -3.82
N ASP A 92 12.69 5.61 -3.58
CA ASP A 92 13.64 5.13 -2.59
C ASP A 92 13.01 5.13 -1.20
N LYS A 93 12.34 6.21 -0.82
CA LYS A 93 11.63 6.35 0.46
C LYS A 93 10.51 5.31 0.62
N TYR A 94 9.75 5.05 -0.43
CA TYR A 94 8.70 4.02 -0.47
C TYR A 94 9.27 2.60 -0.29
N ILE A 95 10.34 2.28 -1.00
CA ILE A 95 11.00 0.96 -0.94
C ILE A 95 11.57 0.72 0.46
N GLU A 96 12.24 1.71 1.05
CA GLU A 96 12.76 1.63 2.41
C GLU A 96 11.62 1.44 3.43
N MET A 97 10.51 2.17 3.31
CA MET A 97 9.35 1.97 4.19
C MET A 97 8.76 0.56 4.05
N ASN A 98 8.73 -0.01 2.84
CA ASN A 98 8.30 -1.38 2.62
C ASN A 98 9.24 -2.42 3.27
N ILE A 99 10.55 -2.16 3.30
CA ILE A 99 11.55 -2.99 3.99
C ILE A 99 11.38 -2.88 5.52
N VAL A 100 11.12 -1.68 6.02
CA VAL A 100 10.86 -1.42 7.45
C VAL A 100 9.61 -2.17 7.92
N HIS A 101 8.52 -2.11 7.14
CA HIS A 101 7.28 -2.85 7.37
C HIS A 101 6.76 -2.69 8.82
N PRO A 102 6.35 -1.46 9.21
CA PRO A 102 6.22 -1.08 10.61
C PRO A 102 5.05 -1.75 11.36
N PHE A 103 4.04 -2.26 10.67
CA PHE A 103 2.85 -2.86 11.28
C PHE A 103 2.89 -4.38 11.23
N ILE A 104 2.06 -5.03 12.05
CA ILE A 104 1.96 -6.50 12.07
C ILE A 104 1.29 -7.05 10.80
N GLU A 105 0.33 -6.31 10.23
CA GLU A 105 -0.39 -6.63 9.00
C GLU A 105 -0.82 -5.32 8.32
N GLY A 106 -1.32 -5.35 7.08
CA GLY A 106 -1.88 -4.15 6.43
C GLY A 106 -0.86 -3.19 5.80
N ASN A 107 0.44 -3.42 5.97
CA ASN A 107 1.51 -2.55 5.46
C ASN A 107 1.37 -2.22 3.97
N GLY A 108 1.25 -3.23 3.08
CA GLY A 108 1.19 -2.97 1.64
C GLY A 108 0.10 -2.00 1.23
N ARG A 109 -1.12 -2.18 1.78
CA ARG A 109 -2.28 -1.32 1.47
C ARG A 109 -2.11 0.10 2.01
N ALA A 110 -1.63 0.25 3.24
CA ALA A 110 -1.40 1.56 3.84
C ALA A 110 -0.24 2.31 3.15
N THR A 111 0.87 1.63 2.86
CA THR A 111 2.06 2.25 2.28
C THR A 111 1.83 2.66 0.82
N ARG A 112 0.97 1.97 0.06
CA ARG A 112 0.59 2.41 -1.31
C ARG A 112 -0.21 3.72 -1.31
N LEU A 113 -1.13 3.89 -0.35
CA LEU A 113 -1.83 5.17 -0.16
C LEU A 113 -0.86 6.28 0.28
N TRP A 114 0.08 5.96 1.15
CA TRP A 114 1.14 6.88 1.58
C TRP A 114 2.06 7.30 0.41
N LEU A 115 2.38 6.37 -0.50
CA LEU A 115 3.08 6.67 -1.75
C LEU A 115 2.29 7.66 -2.62
N ASP A 116 0.99 7.39 -2.85
CA ASP A 116 0.15 8.27 -3.66
C ASP A 116 0.02 9.68 -3.06
N GLN A 117 0.03 9.82 -1.73
CA GLN A 117 0.07 11.15 -1.09
C GLN A 117 1.36 11.91 -1.42
N MET A 118 2.52 11.25 -1.33
CA MET A 118 3.80 11.89 -1.66
C MET A 118 3.86 12.28 -3.14
N LEU A 119 3.46 11.38 -4.04
CA LEU A 119 3.40 11.67 -5.48
C LEU A 119 2.46 12.84 -5.78
N LYS A 120 1.28 12.87 -5.14
CA LYS A 120 0.28 13.92 -5.33
C LYS A 120 0.81 15.27 -4.86
N GLN A 121 1.38 15.33 -3.66
CA GLN A 121 1.88 16.57 -3.07
C GLN A 121 3.06 17.15 -3.85
N GLU A 122 4.04 16.32 -4.20
CA GLU A 122 5.33 16.79 -4.70
C GLU A 122 5.31 16.94 -6.23
N LEU A 123 4.56 16.08 -6.92
CA LEU A 123 4.63 15.94 -8.39
C LEU A 123 3.28 16.11 -9.10
N ASN A 124 2.17 16.31 -8.37
CA ASN A 124 0.82 16.39 -8.93
C ASN A 124 0.41 15.17 -9.79
N VAL A 125 0.91 13.99 -9.42
CA VAL A 125 0.56 12.71 -10.06
C VAL A 125 0.20 11.66 -9.01
N CYS A 126 -0.49 10.61 -9.40
CA CYS A 126 -0.67 9.40 -8.58
C CYS A 126 -0.47 8.15 -9.46
N VAL A 127 -0.42 6.97 -8.85
CA VAL A 127 -0.34 5.71 -9.59
C VAL A 127 -1.75 5.29 -10.01
N ASP A 128 -1.95 5.05 -11.30
CA ASP A 128 -3.08 4.26 -11.78
C ASP A 128 -2.76 2.77 -11.57
N TRP A 129 -3.06 2.29 -10.36
CA TRP A 129 -2.76 0.91 -9.98
C TRP A 129 -3.42 -0.12 -10.90
N GLN A 130 -4.49 0.23 -11.63
CA GLN A 130 -5.11 -0.68 -12.60
C GLN A 130 -4.16 -1.11 -13.73
N LEU A 131 -3.17 -0.26 -14.04
CA LEU A 131 -2.16 -0.52 -15.06
C LEU A 131 -0.99 -1.34 -14.53
N VAL A 132 -0.97 -1.63 -13.22
CA VAL A 132 0.11 -2.33 -12.53
C VAL A 132 -0.32 -3.78 -12.30
N ASP A 133 0.31 -4.71 -13.01
CA ASP A 133 0.07 -6.14 -12.84
C ASP A 133 0.46 -6.61 -11.43
N LYS A 134 -0.34 -7.51 -10.87
CA LYS A 134 -0.14 -8.04 -9.52
C LYS A 134 1.17 -8.80 -9.40
N GLN A 135 1.45 -9.69 -10.33
CA GLN A 135 2.60 -10.58 -10.23
C GLN A 135 3.89 -9.77 -10.44
N GLU A 136 3.92 -8.91 -11.46
CA GLU A 136 5.06 -8.02 -11.71
C GLU A 136 5.34 -7.11 -10.50
N TYR A 137 4.30 -6.50 -9.93
CA TYR A 137 4.46 -5.66 -8.74
C TYR A 137 5.06 -6.45 -7.57
N LEU A 138 4.50 -7.63 -7.24
CA LEU A 138 5.00 -8.43 -6.12
C LEU A 138 6.43 -8.94 -6.36
N ASP A 139 6.75 -9.37 -7.58
CA ASP A 139 8.11 -9.79 -7.94
C ASP A 139 9.12 -8.65 -7.84
N PHE A 140 8.77 -7.47 -8.36
CA PHE A 140 9.67 -6.32 -8.34
C PHE A 140 9.80 -5.70 -6.95
N MET A 141 8.75 -5.72 -6.12
CA MET A 141 8.85 -5.35 -4.70
C MET A 141 9.78 -6.28 -3.94
N ARG A 142 9.75 -7.60 -4.19
CA ARG A 142 10.70 -8.56 -3.60
C ARG A 142 12.14 -8.29 -4.03
N LEU A 143 12.35 -7.89 -5.28
CA LEU A 143 13.67 -7.58 -5.82
C LEU A 143 14.19 -6.20 -5.37
N SER A 144 13.30 -5.28 -5.04
CA SER A 144 13.60 -3.86 -4.76
C SER A 144 14.72 -3.58 -3.74
N PRO A 145 14.96 -4.38 -2.68
CA PRO A 145 16.06 -4.14 -1.74
C PRO A 145 17.45 -4.30 -2.37
N THR A 146 17.55 -5.02 -3.50
CA THR A 146 18.82 -5.24 -4.21
C THR A 146 18.83 -4.60 -5.60
N ASN A 147 17.68 -4.43 -6.23
CA ASN A 147 17.54 -3.74 -7.50
C ASN A 147 16.16 -3.10 -7.66
N SER A 148 16.07 -1.82 -7.29
CA SER A 148 14.84 -1.01 -7.35
C SER A 148 14.41 -0.62 -8.77
N LYS A 149 15.27 -0.76 -9.79
CA LYS A 149 14.99 -0.24 -11.14
C LYS A 149 13.68 -0.75 -11.74
N TYR A 150 13.36 -2.03 -11.53
CA TYR A 150 12.17 -2.66 -12.11
C TYR A 150 10.88 -2.10 -11.52
N ILE A 151 10.78 -2.01 -10.20
CA ILE A 151 9.59 -1.43 -9.56
C ILE A 151 9.46 0.06 -9.88
N THR A 152 10.58 0.79 -9.86
CA THR A 152 10.62 2.22 -10.19
C THR A 152 10.16 2.48 -11.62
N GLN A 153 10.56 1.66 -12.59
CA GLN A 153 10.11 1.78 -13.97
C GLN A 153 8.64 1.38 -14.14
N LEU A 154 8.21 0.28 -13.52
CA LEU A 154 6.82 -0.18 -13.55
C LEU A 154 5.86 0.90 -13.03
N LEU A 155 6.13 1.47 -11.86
CA LEU A 155 5.29 2.51 -11.29
C LEU A 155 5.37 3.82 -12.07
N ARG A 156 6.53 4.16 -12.63
CA ARG A 156 6.66 5.35 -13.50
C ARG A 156 5.75 5.25 -14.74
N SER A 157 5.65 4.08 -15.36
CA SER A 157 4.79 3.88 -16.52
C SER A 157 3.28 3.92 -16.20
N ALA A 158 2.91 3.81 -14.93
CA ALA A 158 1.53 3.84 -14.47
C ALA A 158 1.12 5.20 -13.85
N LEU A 159 1.96 6.23 -13.91
CA LEU A 159 1.63 7.55 -13.38
C LEU A 159 0.52 8.25 -14.20
N THR A 160 -0.36 8.96 -13.50
CA THR A 160 -1.42 9.78 -14.08
C THR A 160 -1.56 11.11 -13.36
N GLU A 161 -1.89 12.18 -14.10
CA GLU A 161 -2.18 13.50 -13.54
C GLU A 161 -3.62 13.61 -12.99
N GLN A 162 -4.42 12.54 -13.11
CA GLN A 162 -5.82 12.51 -12.68
C GLN A 162 -5.98 12.34 -11.15
N ILE A 163 -5.25 13.14 -10.36
CA ILE A 163 -5.14 13.06 -8.89
C ILE A 163 -6.40 13.41 -8.10
N HIS A 164 -7.47 13.84 -8.78
CA HIS A 164 -8.79 14.12 -8.21
C HIS A 164 -9.88 13.21 -8.81
N ASN A 165 -9.49 12.21 -9.62
CA ASN A 165 -10.44 11.28 -10.21
C ASN A 165 -10.78 10.17 -9.20
N ARG A 166 -12.00 10.24 -8.66
CA ARG A 166 -12.53 9.27 -7.70
C ARG A 166 -12.56 7.84 -8.24
N GLU A 167 -12.83 7.65 -9.54
CA GLU A 167 -12.88 6.33 -10.15
C GLU A 167 -11.51 5.67 -10.18
N ILE A 168 -10.46 6.42 -10.52
CA ILE A 168 -9.06 5.94 -10.47
C ILE A 168 -8.69 5.56 -9.05
N PHE A 169 -9.03 6.40 -8.06
CA PHE A 169 -8.80 6.07 -6.65
C PHE A 169 -9.52 4.78 -6.24
N MET A 170 -10.82 4.66 -6.52
CA MET A 170 -11.62 3.47 -6.19
C MET A 170 -11.05 2.19 -6.79
N LYS A 171 -10.79 2.20 -8.10
CA LYS A 171 -10.27 1.01 -8.79
C LYS A 171 -8.84 0.70 -8.36
N GLY A 172 -8.06 1.72 -7.99
CA GLY A 172 -6.76 1.54 -7.38
C GLY A 172 -6.81 0.89 -5.99
N ILE A 173 -7.81 1.22 -5.16
CA ILE A 173 -8.09 0.51 -3.91
C ILE A 173 -8.41 -0.96 -4.20
N ASP A 174 -9.30 -1.25 -5.15
CA ASP A 174 -9.64 -2.65 -5.48
C ASP A 174 -8.41 -3.46 -5.90
N GLN A 175 -7.58 -2.89 -6.78
CA GLN A 175 -6.35 -3.53 -7.22
C GLN A 175 -5.33 -3.71 -6.08
N SER A 176 -5.15 -2.67 -5.24
CA SER A 176 -4.28 -2.70 -4.06
C SER A 176 -4.66 -3.82 -3.09
N TYR A 177 -5.95 -4.10 -2.90
CA TYR A 177 -6.39 -5.24 -2.08
C TYR A 177 -6.25 -6.57 -2.82
N ALA A 178 -6.46 -6.59 -4.14
CA ALA A 178 -6.26 -7.78 -4.95
C ALA A 178 -4.80 -8.29 -4.87
N TYR A 179 -3.81 -7.40 -4.76
CA TYR A 179 -2.40 -7.78 -4.55
C TYR A 179 -2.17 -8.63 -3.30
N GLU A 180 -2.88 -8.33 -2.21
CA GLU A 180 -2.69 -9.02 -0.93
C GLU A 180 -3.48 -10.33 -0.83
N SER A 181 -4.53 -10.49 -1.63
CA SER A 181 -5.33 -11.71 -1.64
C SER A 181 -4.53 -12.91 -2.16
N SER A 182 -4.57 -14.04 -1.46
CA SER A 182 -3.88 -15.29 -1.84
C SER A 182 -4.48 -15.99 -3.08
N LYS A 183 -5.59 -15.46 -3.61
CA LYS A 183 -6.24 -16.00 -4.81
C LYS A 183 -5.85 -15.16 -6.02
N ALA A 184 -5.32 -15.82 -7.06
CA ALA A 184 -5.61 -15.37 -8.41
C ALA A 184 -7.15 -15.36 -8.51
N GLN A 185 -7.77 -14.23 -8.87
CA GLN A 185 -9.19 -14.23 -9.15
C GLN A 185 -9.41 -15.12 -10.38
N ASP A 186 -9.70 -16.39 -10.14
CA ASP A 186 -10.20 -17.27 -11.17
C ASP A 186 -11.64 -16.85 -11.47
N LEU A 187 -11.76 -15.89 -12.40
CA LEU A 187 -13.03 -15.41 -12.96
C LEU A 187 -13.79 -16.51 -13.72
N SER A 188 -13.27 -17.73 -13.85
CA SER A 188 -14.00 -18.86 -14.43
C SER A 188 -15.12 -19.40 -13.53
N SER A 189 -15.15 -19.04 -12.25
CA SER A 189 -16.21 -19.50 -11.32
C SER A 189 -17.52 -18.69 -11.35
N LEU A 190 -17.61 -17.64 -12.17
CA LEU A 190 -18.85 -16.88 -12.43
C LEU A 190 -19.54 -17.26 -13.75
N ILE A 191 -19.05 -18.27 -14.46
CA ILE A 191 -19.77 -18.87 -15.59
C ILE A 191 -20.00 -20.34 -15.24
N SER A 192 -21.08 -20.59 -14.50
CA SER A 192 -21.74 -21.88 -14.62
C SER A 192 -23.24 -21.64 -14.63
N HIS A 193 -23.89 -22.24 -15.62
CA HIS A 193 -25.33 -22.38 -15.81
C HIS A 193 -26.04 -21.21 -16.51
N ASP A 194 -25.76 -21.06 -17.80
CA ASP A 194 -26.81 -20.92 -18.81
C ASP A 194 -26.28 -21.52 -20.11
N GLU A 195 -26.53 -22.82 -20.30
CA GLU A 195 -26.91 -23.43 -21.58
C GLU A 195 -27.06 -24.97 -21.42
N MET A 196 -28.31 -25.41 -21.65
CA MET A 196 -28.85 -26.78 -21.85
C MET A 196 -28.95 -27.75 -20.66
#